data_AF-A0A536CA96-F1
#
_entry.id   AF-A0A536CA96-F1
#
_cell.length_a   1.000
_cell.length_b   1.000
_cell.length_c   1.000
_cell.angle_alpha   90.00
_cell.angle_beta   90.00
_cell.angle_gamma   90.00
#
_symmetry.space_group_name_H-M   'P 1'
#
loop_
_entity.id
_entity.type
_entity.pdbx_description
1 polymer ?
#
loop_
_entity_poly.entity_id
_entity_poly.type
_entity_poly.pdbx_seq_one_letter_code
_entity_poly.pdbx_strand_id
1 'polypeptide(L)'
;MLNEPDPDGVAIEQLFTAVEAHAHRKAQSLERYQQLAERSEDPVTTLVVRLIVGNEENQRRLLDQLSLTLRDQFKWTQSPDDLPNGAPPTRPIDPDLIEISRGLIREEHVSADQLRALADRERGLNGGLDSLLLEAVAMSNEVHAQMLRFVQRRLERRNVRTIERISQPPTGNAREVPVKGL
;
A
#
# COMPACT_ATOMS: atom_id res chain seq x y z
N MET A 1 6.43 10.06 20.83
CA MET A 1 7.75 9.52 20.47
C MET A 1 8.06 10.02 19.08
N LEU A 2 9.00 10.97 18.99
CA LEU A 2 9.41 11.64 17.77
C LEU A 2 10.26 10.66 16.95
N ASN A 3 10.07 10.66 15.62
CA ASN A 3 10.97 10.02 14.67
C ASN A 3 12.39 10.54 14.92
N GLU A 4 13.24 9.72 15.51
CA GLU A 4 14.68 9.92 15.43
C GLU A 4 15.07 9.64 13.97
N PRO A 5 15.67 10.61 13.24
CA PRO A 5 16.20 10.35 11.92
C PRO A 5 17.30 9.28 12.05
N ASP A 6 17.23 8.22 11.25
CA ASP A 6 18.24 7.16 11.14
C ASP A 6 19.59 7.80 10.77
N PRO A 7 20.46 8.09 11.75
CA PRO A 7 21.56 9.03 11.56
C PRO A 7 22.68 8.43 10.71
N ASP A 8 22.71 7.10 10.61
CA ASP A 8 23.75 6.32 9.94
C ASP A 8 23.22 5.59 8.68
N GLY A 9 21.92 5.69 8.39
CA GLY A 9 21.28 5.01 7.25
C GLY A 9 21.15 3.48 7.40
N VAL A 10 21.43 2.95 8.58
CA VAL A 10 21.50 1.51 8.87
C VAL A 10 20.13 0.85 8.79
N ALA A 11 19.07 1.53 9.23
CA ALA A 11 17.72 0.97 9.17
C ALA A 11 17.20 0.90 7.73
N ILE A 12 17.52 1.91 6.91
CA ILE A 12 17.19 1.91 5.48
C ILE A 12 17.97 0.83 4.74
N GLU A 13 19.26 0.66 5.02
CA GLU A 13 20.09 -0.40 4.42
C GLU A 13 19.61 -1.81 4.79
N GLN A 14 19.25 -2.03 6.06
CA GLN A 14 18.66 -3.30 6.51
C GLN A 14 17.33 -3.59 5.81
N LEU A 15 16.48 -2.57 5.66
CA LEU A 15 15.21 -2.70 4.95
C LEU A 15 15.45 -3.03 3.47
N PHE A 16 16.36 -2.31 2.79
CA PHE A 16 16.73 -2.57 1.40
C PHE A 16 17.22 -4.01 1.21
N THR A 17 18.14 -4.47 2.06
CA THR A 17 18.69 -5.82 2.02
C THR A 17 17.61 -6.89 2.23
N ALA A 18 16.69 -6.65 3.17
CA ALA A 18 15.59 -7.56 3.44
C ALA A 18 14.61 -7.64 2.26
N VAL A 19 14.28 -6.49 1.64
CA VAL A 19 13.38 -6.43 0.47
C VAL A 19 14.00 -7.14 -0.73
N GLU A 20 15.27 -6.87 -1.06
CA GLU A 20 16.01 -7.54 -2.14
C GLU A 20 16.05 -9.06 -1.94
N ALA A 21 16.42 -9.51 -0.73
CA ALA A 21 16.48 -10.93 -0.42
C ALA A 21 15.10 -11.60 -0.55
N HIS A 22 14.02 -10.89 -0.23
CA HIS A 22 12.67 -11.40 -0.39
C HIS A 22 12.23 -11.43 -1.86
N ALA A 23 12.50 -10.38 -2.64
CA ALA A 23 12.22 -10.33 -4.08
C ALA A 23 12.94 -11.48 -4.82
N HIS A 24 14.20 -11.75 -4.48
CA HIS A 24 14.96 -12.86 -5.07
C HIS A 24 14.33 -14.24 -4.78
N ARG A 25 13.93 -14.51 -3.52
CA ARG A 25 13.26 -15.77 -3.16
C ARG A 25 11.90 -15.94 -3.85
N LYS A 26 11.16 -14.85 -4.05
CA LYS A 26 9.91 -14.89 -4.81
C LYS A 26 10.14 -15.23 -6.29
N ALA A 27 11.17 -14.66 -6.93
CA ALA A 27 11.52 -15.01 -8.30
C ALA A 27 11.80 -16.52 -8.47
N GLN A 28 12.59 -17.10 -7.56
CA GLN A 28 12.86 -18.55 -7.56
C GLN A 28 11.59 -19.39 -7.34
N SER A 29 10.64 -18.90 -6.53
CA SER A 29 9.37 -19.59 -6.28
C SER A 29 8.45 -19.52 -7.50
N LEU A 30 8.45 -18.40 -8.22
CA LEU A 30 7.66 -18.19 -9.44
C LEU A 30 8.01 -19.23 -10.51
N GLU A 31 9.30 -19.47 -10.73
CA GLU A 31 9.76 -20.50 -11.69
C GLU A 31 9.22 -21.89 -11.33
N ARG A 32 9.20 -22.22 -10.03
CA ARG A 32 8.67 -23.51 -9.55
C ARG A 32 7.16 -23.62 -9.73
N TYR A 33 6.41 -22.54 -9.49
CA TYR A 33 4.98 -22.50 -9.75
C TYR A 33 4.68 -22.64 -11.25
N GLN A 34 5.43 -21.95 -12.11
CA GLN A 34 5.27 -22.08 -13.56
C GLN A 34 5.54 -23.51 -14.03
N GLN A 35 6.63 -24.13 -13.57
CA GLN A 35 6.92 -25.54 -13.86
C GLN A 35 5.81 -26.49 -13.38
N LEU A 36 5.23 -26.23 -12.20
CA LEU A 36 4.11 -27.02 -11.68
C LEU A 36 2.87 -26.90 -12.57
N ALA A 37 2.53 -25.69 -13.01
CA ALA A 37 1.40 -25.46 -13.92
C ALA A 37 1.61 -26.08 -15.30
N GLU A 38 2.82 -26.03 -15.84
CA GLU A 38 3.14 -26.57 -17.17
C GLU A 38 3.15 -28.10 -17.21
N ARG A 39 3.55 -28.74 -16.10
CA ARG A 39 3.66 -30.20 -16.00
C ARG A 39 2.41 -30.87 -15.44
N SER A 40 1.44 -30.09 -14.95
CA SER A 40 0.19 -30.63 -14.42
C SER A 40 -0.75 -31.03 -15.56
N GLU A 41 -1.23 -32.26 -15.54
CA GLU A 41 -2.32 -32.70 -16.43
C GLU A 41 -3.71 -32.37 -15.84
N ASP A 42 -3.77 -32.00 -14.56
CA ASP A 42 -5.01 -31.58 -13.90
C ASP A 42 -5.32 -30.10 -14.18
N PRO A 43 -6.47 -29.79 -14.82
CA PRO A 43 -6.91 -28.41 -15.06
C PRO A 43 -7.16 -27.62 -13.79
N VAL A 44 -7.61 -28.25 -12.69
CA VAL A 44 -7.87 -27.57 -11.42
C VAL A 44 -6.57 -27.11 -10.79
N THR A 45 -5.59 -28.00 -10.69
CA THR A 45 -4.23 -27.66 -10.25
C THR A 45 -3.64 -26.54 -11.12
N THR A 46 -3.77 -26.64 -12.44
CA THR A 46 -3.26 -25.61 -13.37
C THR A 46 -3.90 -24.25 -13.11
N LEU A 47 -5.21 -24.21 -12.91
CA LEU A 47 -5.95 -22.98 -12.60
C LEU A 47 -5.46 -22.35 -11.29
N VAL A 48 -5.40 -23.12 -10.21
CA VAL A 48 -4.98 -22.63 -8.89
C VAL A 48 -3.55 -22.08 -8.93
N VAL A 49 -2.64 -22.80 -9.58
CA VAL A 49 -1.25 -22.38 -9.69
C VAL A 49 -1.11 -21.09 -10.52
N ARG A 50 -1.90 -20.93 -11.59
CA ARG A 50 -1.91 -19.67 -12.36
C ARG A 50 -2.41 -18.48 -11.55
N LEU A 51 -3.38 -18.68 -10.66
CA LEU A 51 -3.84 -17.63 -9.74
C LEU A 51 -2.72 -17.21 -8.78
N ILE A 52 -1.97 -18.18 -8.23
CA ILE A 52 -0.80 -17.91 -7.38
C ILE A 52 0.25 -17.10 -8.15
N VAL A 53 0.60 -17.52 -9.36
CA VAL A 53 1.58 -16.82 -10.21
C VAL A 53 1.17 -15.37 -10.45
N GLY A 54 -0.08 -15.11 -10.83
CA GLY A 54 -0.57 -13.74 -11.06
C GLY A 54 -0.47 -12.83 -9.83
N ASN A 55 -0.78 -13.37 -8.64
CA ASN A 55 -0.62 -12.63 -7.39
C ASN A 55 0.86 -12.36 -7.06
N GLU A 56 1.71 -13.38 -7.19
CA GLU A 56 3.14 -13.29 -6.92
C GLU A 56 3.86 -12.30 -7.85
N GLU A 57 3.48 -12.24 -9.13
CA GLU A 57 4.02 -11.26 -10.08
C GLU A 57 3.68 -9.82 -9.67
N ASN A 58 2.45 -9.59 -9.22
CA ASN A 58 2.04 -8.27 -8.74
C ASN A 58 2.83 -7.86 -7.48
N GLN A 59 2.97 -8.78 -6.53
CA GLN A 59 3.77 -8.55 -5.33
C GLN A 59 5.25 -8.31 -5.64
N ARG A 60 5.82 -9.06 -6.60
CA ARG A 60 7.21 -8.87 -7.03
C ARG A 60 7.43 -7.47 -7.60
N ARG A 61 6.55 -7.00 -8.51
CA ARG A 61 6.67 -5.64 -9.07
C ARG A 61 6.69 -4.56 -7.97
N LEU A 62 5.86 -4.72 -6.94
CA LEU A 62 5.84 -3.78 -5.81
C LEU A 62 7.14 -3.82 -5.00
N LEU A 63 7.71 -5.01 -4.79
CA LEU A 63 8.99 -5.17 -4.08
C LEU A 63 10.15 -4.59 -4.89
N ASP A 64 10.17 -4.80 -6.21
CA ASP A 64 11.19 -4.25 -7.11
C ASP A 64 11.15 -2.70 -7.09
N GLN A 65 9.95 -2.11 -7.14
CA GLN A 65 9.76 -0.66 -7.00
C GLN A 65 10.21 -0.15 -5.64
N LEU A 66 9.89 -0.87 -4.56
CA LEU A 66 10.33 -0.51 -3.21
C LEU A 66 11.85 -0.58 -3.09
N SER A 67 12.49 -1.63 -3.62
CA SER A 67 13.96 -1.75 -3.68
C SER A 67 14.59 -0.58 -4.41
N LEU A 68 14.07 -0.20 -5.58
CA LEU A 68 14.55 0.94 -6.36
C LEU A 68 14.45 2.23 -5.54
N THR A 69 13.29 2.48 -4.93
CA THR A 69 13.04 3.67 -4.11
C THR A 69 13.92 3.76 -2.87
N LEU A 70 14.23 2.64 -2.22
CA LEU A 70 15.16 2.61 -1.09
C LEU A 70 16.61 2.84 -1.54
N ARG A 71 17.00 2.25 -2.68
CA ARG A 71 18.32 2.45 -3.27
C ARG A 71 18.56 3.91 -3.67
N ASP A 72 17.56 4.54 -4.25
CA ASP A 72 17.64 5.91 -4.74
C ASP A 72 17.67 6.93 -3.60
N GLN A 73 16.94 6.66 -2.51
CA GLN A 73 17.11 7.41 -1.25
C GLN A 73 18.54 7.31 -0.71
N PHE A 74 19.17 6.14 -0.79
CA PHE A 74 20.57 5.96 -0.38
C PHE A 74 21.55 6.70 -1.30
N LYS A 75 21.27 6.75 -2.60
CA LYS A 75 22.13 7.39 -3.62
C LYS A 75 21.82 8.87 -3.86
N TRP A 76 20.83 9.44 -3.18
CA TRP A 76 20.32 10.79 -3.43
C TRP A 76 19.88 11.02 -4.89
N THR A 77 19.43 9.95 -5.54
CA THR A 77 18.88 9.96 -6.90
C THR A 77 17.36 9.88 -6.86
N GLN A 78 16.70 10.23 -7.97
CA GLN A 78 15.27 10.03 -8.15
C GLN A 78 15.05 9.36 -9.49
N SER A 79 14.39 8.20 -9.49
CA SER A 79 14.02 7.47 -10.70
C SER A 79 12.53 7.67 -11.01
N PRO A 80 12.14 7.67 -12.30
CA PRO A 80 10.72 7.78 -12.69
C PRO A 80 9.86 6.59 -12.21
N ASP A 81 10.49 5.46 -11.92
CA ASP A 81 9.85 4.24 -11.40
C ASP A 81 9.77 4.18 -9.87
N ASP A 82 10.23 5.23 -9.17
CA ASP A 82 10.15 5.29 -7.72
C ASP A 82 8.70 5.36 -7.22
N LEU A 83 8.45 4.72 -6.08
CA LEU A 83 7.21 4.89 -5.35
C LEU A 83 7.01 6.37 -4.99
N PRO A 84 5.77 6.89 -5.09
CA PRO A 84 5.49 8.30 -4.83
C PRO A 84 5.91 8.76 -3.42
N ASN A 85 7.04 9.46 -3.35
CA ASN A 85 7.61 10.02 -2.13
C ASN A 85 7.40 11.54 -2.09
N GLY A 86 6.17 11.96 -1.84
CA GLY A 86 5.80 13.37 -1.76
C GLY A 86 5.19 13.76 -0.42
N ALA A 87 5.55 14.95 0.08
CA ALA A 87 4.76 15.60 1.12
C ALA A 87 3.31 15.78 0.62
N PRO A 88 2.30 15.56 1.48
CA PRO A 88 0.92 15.70 1.04
C PRO A 88 0.64 17.13 0.56
N PRO A 89 -0.16 17.36 -0.50
CA PRO A 89 -0.43 18.69 -1.01
C PRO A 89 -1.11 19.58 0.06
N THR A 90 -0.80 20.88 0.04
CA THR A 90 -1.23 21.87 1.04
C THR A 90 -2.66 22.40 0.83
N ARG A 91 -3.35 21.94 -0.21
CA ARG A 91 -4.76 22.28 -0.48
C ARG A 91 -5.66 21.67 0.61
N PRO A 92 -6.74 22.34 1.02
CA PRO A 92 -7.76 21.74 1.87
C PRO A 92 -8.23 20.39 1.30
N ILE A 93 -8.50 19.44 2.19
CA ILE A 93 -9.14 18.18 1.80
C ILE A 93 -10.64 18.41 1.70
N ASP A 94 -11.24 17.80 0.67
CA ASP A 94 -12.67 17.58 0.62
C ASP A 94 -13.09 16.60 1.73
N PRO A 95 -13.89 17.03 2.73
CA PRO A 95 -14.30 16.18 3.85
C PRO A 95 -14.98 14.88 3.39
N ASP A 96 -15.61 14.89 2.22
CA ASP A 96 -16.28 13.71 1.65
C ASP A 96 -15.28 12.58 1.36
N LEU A 97 -14.01 12.88 1.05
CA LEU A 97 -12.98 11.86 0.82
C LEU A 97 -12.68 11.04 2.07
N ILE A 98 -12.78 11.64 3.26
CA ILE A 98 -12.58 10.90 4.52
C ILE A 98 -13.75 9.93 4.71
N GLU A 99 -14.99 10.39 4.51
CA GLU A 99 -16.17 9.55 4.64
C GLU A 99 -16.24 8.45 3.59
N ILE A 100 -15.89 8.75 2.33
CA ILE A 100 -15.74 7.74 1.26
C ILE A 100 -14.72 6.68 1.66
N SER A 101 -13.54 7.09 2.15
CA SER A 101 -12.52 6.12 2.58
C SER A 101 -12.99 5.20 3.71
N ARG A 102 -13.77 5.75 4.66
CA ARG A 102 -14.38 4.96 5.75
C ARG A 102 -15.46 4.02 5.23
N GLY A 103 -16.26 4.47 4.26
CA GLY A 103 -17.25 3.65 3.56
C GLY A 103 -16.61 2.44 2.91
N LEU A 104 -15.60 2.65 2.07
CA LEU A 104 -14.87 1.59 1.38
C LEU A 104 -14.23 0.59 2.35
N ILE A 105 -13.63 1.05 3.46
CA ILE A 105 -13.05 0.14 4.47
C ILE A 105 -14.12 -0.79 5.05
N ARG A 106 -15.32 -0.27 5.33
CA ARG A 106 -16.43 -1.09 5.83
C ARG A 106 -16.91 -2.07 4.78
N GLU A 107 -17.05 -1.63 3.54
CA GLU A 107 -17.46 -2.48 2.42
C GLU A 107 -16.50 -3.63 2.18
N GLU A 108 -15.18 -3.39 2.24
CA GLU A 108 -14.17 -4.44 2.12
C GLU A 108 -14.28 -5.48 3.23
N HIS A 109 -14.47 -5.04 4.49
CA HIS A 109 -14.66 -5.96 5.63
C HIS A 109 -15.94 -6.78 5.51
N VAL A 110 -17.07 -6.13 5.20
CA VAL A 110 -18.36 -6.82 5.03
C VAL A 110 -18.27 -7.83 3.88
N SER A 111 -17.62 -7.47 2.78
CA SER A 111 -17.43 -8.36 1.65
C SER A 111 -16.57 -9.57 2.03
N ALA A 112 -15.48 -9.37 2.76
CA ALA A 112 -14.64 -10.46 3.25
C ALA A 112 -15.44 -11.43 4.14
N ASP A 113 -16.22 -10.91 5.10
CA ASP A 113 -17.04 -11.73 6.00
C ASP A 113 -18.13 -12.52 5.24
N GLN A 114 -18.78 -11.89 4.26
CA GLN A 114 -19.79 -12.54 3.43
C GLN A 114 -19.20 -13.65 2.57
N LEU A 115 -18.03 -13.41 1.96
CA LEU A 115 -17.34 -14.39 1.14
C LEU A 115 -16.88 -15.60 1.96
N ARG A 116 -16.38 -15.38 3.19
CA ARG A 116 -16.03 -16.47 4.12
C ARG A 116 -17.23 -17.31 4.52
N ALA A 117 -18.33 -16.66 4.88
CA ALA A 117 -19.57 -17.35 5.22
C ALA A 117 -20.07 -18.20 4.02
N LEU A 118 -19.93 -17.69 2.80
CA LEU A 118 -20.26 -18.44 1.59
C LEU A 118 -19.27 -19.59 1.34
N ALA A 119 -17.97 -19.37 1.49
CA ALA A 119 -16.96 -20.40 1.37
C ALA A 119 -17.22 -21.56 2.33
N ASP A 120 -17.61 -21.26 3.58
CA ASP A 120 -17.94 -22.25 4.61
C ASP A 120 -19.18 -23.07 4.27
N ARG A 121 -20.19 -22.42 3.68
CA ARG A 121 -21.42 -23.08 3.25
C ARG A 121 -21.19 -24.01 2.07
N GLU A 122 -20.35 -23.61 1.13
CA GLU A 122 -20.17 -24.32 -0.15
C GLU A 122 -18.97 -25.29 -0.16
N ARG A 123 -18.41 -25.64 1.01
CA ARG A 123 -17.23 -26.54 1.15
C ARG A 123 -17.38 -27.89 0.43
N GLY A 124 -18.60 -28.37 0.20
CA GLY A 124 -18.88 -29.63 -0.49
C GLY A 124 -19.03 -29.54 -2.01
N LEU A 125 -19.09 -28.33 -2.59
CA LEU A 125 -19.25 -28.15 -4.02
C LEU A 125 -17.90 -28.18 -4.76
N ASN A 126 -17.91 -28.68 -5.99
CA ASN A 126 -16.76 -28.68 -6.91
C ASN A 126 -15.44 -29.16 -6.27
N GLY A 127 -15.51 -30.16 -5.39
CA GLY A 127 -14.34 -30.72 -4.70
C GLY A 127 -13.64 -29.73 -3.75
N GLY A 128 -14.30 -28.66 -3.33
CA GLY A 128 -13.76 -27.62 -2.46
C GLY A 128 -13.08 -26.46 -3.19
N LEU A 129 -13.01 -26.49 -4.53
CA LEU A 129 -12.37 -25.42 -5.32
C LEU A 129 -13.08 -24.07 -5.13
N ASP A 130 -14.40 -24.03 -5.20
CA ASP A 130 -15.16 -22.78 -5.07
C ASP A 130 -14.96 -22.14 -3.68
N SER A 131 -14.96 -22.97 -2.64
CA SER A 131 -14.68 -22.54 -1.27
C SER A 131 -13.28 -21.92 -1.15
N LEU A 132 -12.26 -22.55 -1.75
CA LEU A 132 -10.90 -22.02 -1.80
C LEU A 132 -10.84 -20.66 -2.53
N LEU A 133 -11.51 -20.53 -3.67
CA LEU A 133 -11.53 -19.29 -4.46
C LEU A 133 -12.22 -18.15 -3.71
N LEU A 134 -13.34 -18.43 -3.04
CA LEU A 134 -14.06 -17.45 -2.22
C LEU A 134 -13.21 -16.97 -1.04
N GLU A 135 -12.50 -17.88 -0.36
CA GLU A 135 -11.57 -17.52 0.72
C GLU A 135 -10.40 -16.66 0.19
N ALA A 136 -9.86 -17.00 -0.99
CA ALA A 136 -8.78 -16.22 -1.62
C ALA A 136 -9.20 -14.78 -1.93
N VAL A 137 -10.43 -14.58 -2.40
CA VAL A 137 -10.98 -13.24 -2.59
C VAL A 137 -11.15 -12.54 -1.25
N ALA A 138 -11.71 -13.21 -0.23
CA ALA A 138 -11.87 -12.63 1.10
C ALA A 138 -10.54 -12.14 1.72
N MET A 139 -9.46 -12.92 1.58
CA MET A 139 -8.11 -12.50 2.00
C MET A 139 -7.62 -11.26 1.23
N SER A 140 -7.95 -11.13 -0.05
CA SER A 140 -7.58 -9.96 -0.85
C SER A 140 -8.30 -8.69 -0.39
N ASN A 141 -9.58 -8.79 -0.01
CA ASN A 141 -10.35 -7.70 0.57
C ASN A 141 -9.72 -7.19 1.89
N GLU A 142 -9.12 -8.06 2.71
CA GLU A 142 -8.41 -7.62 3.92
C GLU A 142 -7.18 -6.78 3.60
N VAL A 143 -6.44 -7.16 2.55
CA VAL A 143 -5.31 -6.38 2.03
C VAL A 143 -5.80 -5.02 1.53
N HIS A 144 -6.90 -4.96 0.79
CA HIS A 144 -7.51 -3.71 0.34
C HIS A 144 -7.91 -2.82 1.54
N ALA A 145 -8.57 -3.38 2.55
CA ALA A 145 -8.94 -2.66 3.76
C ALA A 145 -7.70 -2.10 4.48
N GLN A 146 -6.57 -2.82 4.49
CA GLN A 146 -5.32 -2.32 5.06
C GLN A 146 -4.72 -1.17 4.25
N MET A 147 -4.74 -1.25 2.93
CA MET A 147 -4.31 -0.17 2.04
C MET A 147 -5.19 1.07 2.20
N LEU A 148 -6.50 0.90 2.26
CA LEU A 148 -7.45 1.99 2.50
C LEU A 148 -7.26 2.63 3.89
N ARG A 149 -6.94 1.85 4.93
CA ARG A 149 -6.56 2.40 6.25
C ARG A 149 -5.31 3.29 6.16
N PHE A 150 -4.34 2.94 5.31
CA PHE A 150 -3.20 3.83 5.07
C PHE A 150 -3.63 5.13 4.39
N VAL A 151 -4.51 5.07 3.39
CA VAL A 151 -5.09 6.25 2.72
C VAL A 151 -5.84 7.13 3.71
N GLN A 152 -6.73 6.56 4.53
CA GLN A 152 -7.51 7.29 5.53
C GLN A 152 -6.59 8.06 6.50
N ARG A 153 -5.57 7.39 7.06
CA ARG A 153 -4.60 8.06 7.95
C ARG A 153 -3.89 9.23 7.27
N ARG A 154 -3.58 9.10 5.98
CA ARG A 154 -2.93 10.17 5.20
C ARG A 154 -3.88 11.35 4.97
N LEU A 155 -5.16 11.10 4.74
CA LEU A 155 -6.20 12.13 4.62
C LEU A 155 -6.44 12.85 5.96
N GLU A 156 -6.63 12.10 7.04
CA GLU A 156 -6.88 12.68 8.38
C GLU A 156 -5.73 13.58 8.85
N ARG A 157 -4.47 13.17 8.62
CA ARG A 157 -3.29 14.01 8.94
C ARG A 157 -3.26 15.33 8.17
N ARG A 158 -3.67 15.35 6.91
CA ARG A 158 -3.76 16.60 6.12
C ARG A 158 -4.92 17.48 6.60
N ASN A 159 -6.03 16.88 7.05
CA ASN A 159 -7.17 17.64 7.53
C ASN A 159 -6.81 18.44 8.80
N VAL A 160 -6.14 17.78 9.76
CA VAL A 160 -5.62 18.44 10.98
C VAL A 160 -4.71 19.62 10.64
N ARG A 161 -3.72 19.42 9.74
CA ARG A 161 -2.81 20.50 9.31
C ARG A 161 -3.54 21.67 8.63
N THR A 162 -4.64 21.39 7.93
CA THR A 162 -5.46 22.42 7.29
C THR A 162 -6.18 23.26 8.35
N ILE A 163 -6.76 22.62 9.36
CA ILE A 163 -7.46 23.28 10.47
C ILE A 163 -6.49 24.15 11.29
N GLU A 164 -5.30 23.64 11.61
CA GLU A 164 -4.25 24.39 12.34
C GLU A 164 -3.84 25.66 11.58
N ARG A 165 -3.66 25.57 10.25
CA ARG A 165 -3.30 26.71 9.42
C ARG A 165 -4.41 27.76 9.31
N ILE A 166 -5.67 27.34 9.26
CA ILE A 166 -6.82 28.27 9.23
C ILE A 166 -6.98 28.99 10.57
N SER A 167 -6.58 28.35 11.68
CA SER A 167 -6.73 28.88 13.04
C SER A 167 -5.59 29.82 13.48
N GLN A 168 -4.52 29.97 12.70
CA GLN A 168 -3.46 30.94 12.97
C GLN A 168 -3.84 32.34 12.49
N PRO A 169 -3.74 33.39 13.34
CA PRO A 169 -4.03 34.77 12.91
C PRO A 169 -2.99 35.23 11.88
N PRO A 170 -3.37 36.09 10.92
CA PRO A 170 -2.42 36.62 9.94
C PRO A 170 -1.35 37.42 10.70
N THR A 171 -0.10 36.96 10.66
CA THR A 171 1.05 37.78 11.05
C THR A 171 1.20 38.87 9.99
N GLY A 172 0.51 39.99 10.23
CA GLY A 172 0.66 41.20 9.45
C GLY A 172 2.09 41.72 9.61
N ASN A 173 2.89 41.63 8.55
CA ASN A 173 4.10 42.43 8.42
C ASN A 173 3.67 43.89 8.31
N ALA A 174 3.63 44.58 9.46
CA ALA A 174 3.66 46.03 9.50
C ALA A 174 4.96 46.47 8.83
N ARG A 175 4.84 46.95 7.58
CA ARG A 175 5.89 47.77 6.97
C ARG A 175 6.01 49.04 7.80
N GLU A 176 7.02 49.09 8.67
CA GLU A 176 7.53 50.36 9.17
C GLU A 176 8.07 51.14 7.97
N VAL A 177 7.28 52.11 7.52
CA VAL A 177 7.72 53.13 6.56
C VAL A 177 8.60 54.10 7.35
N PRO A 178 9.89 54.27 7.03
CA PRO A 178 10.69 55.26 7.71
C PRO A 178 10.24 56.65 7.25
N VAL A 179 9.67 57.41 8.19
CA VAL A 179 9.34 58.82 8.01
C VAL A 179 10.64 59.59 7.80
N LYS A 180 10.84 60.12 6.58
CA LYS A 180 11.83 61.17 6.33
C LYS A 180 11.29 62.49 6.88
N GLY A 181 12.03 63.12 7.80
CA GLY A 181 11.90 64.53 8.19
C GLY A 181 13.23 64.95 8.83
N LEU A 182 14.05 65.71 8.09
CA LEU A 182 14.20 67.19 8.09
C LEU A 182 15.42 67.59 8.94
#